data_AF-A0A1H0DBH6-F1
#
_entry.id   AF-A0A1H0DBH6-F1
#
_cell.length_a   1.000
_cell.length_b   1.000
_cell.length_c   1.000
_cell.angle_alpha   90.00
_cell.angle_beta   90.00
_cell.angle_gamma   90.00
#
_symmetry.space_group_name_H-M   'P 1'
#
loop_
_entity.id
_entity.type
_entity.pdbx_description
1 polymer ?
#
loop_
_entity_poly.entity_id
_entity_poly.type
_entity_poly.pdbx_seq_one_letter_code
_entity_poly.pdbx_strand_id
1 'polypeptide(L)' 'MRNLSIALALAMNAFGEAGTDAALLIALAYIIQVQSAAWYVRFTDRLFGPPAAA' A
#
# COMPACT_ATOMS: atom_id res chain seq x y z
N MET A 1 0.89 -4.99 -6.34
CA MET A 1 0.10 -4.47 -5.19
C MET A 1 -0.39 -5.64 -4.37
N ARG A 2 -0.29 -5.59 -3.02
CA ARG A 2 -0.82 -6.64 -2.12
C ARG A 2 -2.19 -6.22 -1.58
N ASN A 3 -3.08 -7.17 -1.31
CA ASN A 3 -4.45 -6.91 -0.86
C ASN A 3 -4.52 -6.71 0.66
N LEU A 4 -3.96 -5.59 1.14
CA LEU A 4 -3.88 -5.26 2.56
C LEU A 4 -5.25 -4.94 3.18
N SER A 5 -6.25 -4.59 2.38
CA SER A 5 -7.63 -4.38 2.83
C SER A 5 -8.24 -5.65 3.44
N ILE A 6 -7.98 -6.81 2.81
CA ILE A 6 -8.40 -8.11 3.33
C ILE A 6 -7.58 -8.47 4.58
N ALA A 7 -6.27 -8.19 4.56
CA ALA A 7 -5.41 -8.44 5.72
C ALA A 7 -5.86 -7.64 6.95
N LEU A 8 -6.27 -6.38 6.76
CA LEU A 8 -6.80 -5.54 7.82
C LEU A 8 -8.13 -6.08 8.36
N ALA A 9 -9.03 -6.48 7.46
CA ALA A 9 -10.30 -7.10 7.85
C ALA A 9 -10.09 -8.38 8.66
N LEU A 10 -9.14 -9.23 8.27
CA LEU A 10 -8.77 -10.43 9.02
C LEU A 10 -8.15 -10.09 10.37
N ALA A 11 -7.23 -9.11 10.44
CA ALA A 11 -6.61 -8.67 11.68
C ALA A 11 -7.66 -8.23 12.71
N MET A 12 -8.64 -7.43 12.28
CA MET A 12 -9.67 -6.89 13.17
C MET A 12 -10.72 -7.94 13.58
N ASN A 13 -11.13 -8.84 12.67
CA ASN A 13 -12.24 -9.74 12.91
C ASN A 13 -11.82 -11.13 13.45
N ALA A 14 -10.65 -11.64 13.07
CA ALA A 14 -10.19 -12.96 13.48
C ALA A 14 -9.42 -12.95 14.81
N PHE A 15 -8.80 -11.82 15.16
CA PHE A 15 -7.91 -11.72 16.32
C PHE A 15 -8.39 -10.74 17.41
N GLY A 16 -9.48 -9.99 17.17
CA GLY A 16 -10.05 -9.07 18.15
C GLY A 16 -9.05 -8.03 18.66
N GLU A 17 -9.02 -7.77 19.98
CA GLU A 17 -8.07 -6.83 20.62
C GLU A 17 -6.59 -7.21 20.39
N ALA A 18 -6.27 -8.52 20.31
CA ALA A 18 -4.91 -8.95 20.03
C ALA A 18 -4.47 -8.61 18.59
N GLY A 19 -5.42 -8.35 17.69
CA GLY A 19 -5.18 -7.93 16.32
C GLY A 19 -4.99 -6.42 16.14
N THR A 20 -5.18 -5.61 17.17
CA THR A 20 -5.18 -4.14 17.05
C THR A 20 -3.83 -3.59 16.61
N ASP A 21 -2.72 -4.06 17.20
CA ASP A 21 -1.37 -3.64 16.80
C ASP A 21 -1.05 -4.05 15.36
N ALA A 22 -1.44 -5.27 14.97
CA ALA A 22 -1.29 -5.74 13.60
C ALA A 22 -2.13 -4.90 12.61
N ALA A 23 -3.36 -4.53 12.98
CA ALA A 23 -4.22 -3.68 12.18
C ALA A 23 -3.61 -2.29 11.96
N LEU A 24 -3.00 -1.70 12.98
CA LEU A 24 -2.29 -0.42 12.87
C LEU A 24 -1.10 -0.51 11.89
N LEU A 25 -0.30 -1.57 11.99
CA LEU A 25 0.81 -1.81 11.08
C LEU A 25 0.34 -2.03 9.63
N ILE A 26 -0.74 -2.78 9.44
CA ILE A 26 -1.33 -3.02 8.11
C ILE A 26 -1.87 -1.72 7.52
N ALA A 27 -2.55 -0.89 8.32
CA ALA A 27 -3.04 0.41 7.88
C ALA A 27 -1.89 1.33 7.44
N LEU A 28 -0.80 1.39 8.22
CA LEU A 28 0.39 2.15 7.85
C LEU A 28 1.02 1.62 6.56
N ALA A 29 1.17 0.30 6.44
CA ALA A 29 1.69 -0.34 5.25
C ALA A 29 0.84 -0.04 4.01
N TYR A 30 -0.48 0.04 4.17
CA TYR A 30 -1.40 0.39 3.08
C TYR A 30 -1.19 1.82 2.59
N ILE A 31 -1.06 2.78 3.51
CA ILE A 31 -0.74 4.17 3.15
C ILE A 31 0.58 4.23 2.38
N ILE A 32 1.64 3.62 2.91
CA ILE A 32 2.95 3.61 2.27
C ILE A 32 2.86 2.99 0.87
N GLN A 33 2.15 1.87 0.72
CA GLN A 33 1.99 1.20 -0.57
C GLN A 33 1.31 2.09 -1.61
N VAL A 34 0.19 2.73 -1.26
CA VAL A 34 -0.57 3.58 -2.18
C VAL A 34 0.24 4.82 -2.56
N GLN A 35 0.88 5.47 -1.59
CA GLN A 35 1.69 6.66 -1.86
C GLN A 35 2.94 6.33 -2.67
N SER A 36 3.60 5.20 -2.39
CA SER A 36 4.76 4.75 -3.17
C SER A 36 4.39 4.50 -4.63
N ALA A 37 3.22 3.92 -4.90
CA ALA A 37 2.74 3.71 -6.28
C ALA A 37 2.46 5.04 -7.00
N ALA A 38 1.84 6.00 -6.31
CA ALA A 38 1.60 7.33 -6.87
C ALA A 38 2.91 8.08 -7.16
N TRP A 39 3.87 8.01 -6.24
CA TRP A 39 5.21 8.56 -6.43
C TRP A 39 5.95 7.87 -7.56
N TYR A 40 5.86 6.55 -7.67
CA TYR A 40 6.49 5.80 -8.75
C TYR A 40 6.04 6.35 -10.11
N VAL A 41 4.73 6.47 -10.34
CA VAL A 41 4.20 7.02 -11.60
C VAL A 41 4.68 8.46 -11.81
N ARG A 42 4.62 9.31 -10.79
CA ARG A 42 5.05 10.72 -10.88
C ARG A 42 6.53 10.89 -11.20
N PHE A 43 7.39 10.03 -10.66
CA PHE A 43 8.84 10.14 -10.83
C PHE A 43 9.36 9.34 -12.03
N THR A 44 8.59 8.38 -12.55
CA THR A 44 9.01 7.55 -13.70
C THR A 44 9.40 8.42 -14.89
N ASP A 45 8.54 9.35 -15.30
CA ASP A 45 8.82 10.23 -16.45
C ASP A 45 10.03 11.16 -16.20
N ARG A 46 10.28 11.55 -14.94
CA ARG A 46 11.42 12.39 -14.58
C ARG A 46 12.74 11.64 -14.56
N LEU A 47 12.72 10.37 -14.15
CA LEU A 47 13.93 9.55 -14.00
C LEU A 47 14.31 8.84 -15.30
N PHE A 48 13.32 8.39 -16.06
CA PHE A 48 13.52 7.57 -17.26
C PHE A 48 13.18 8.30 -18.57
N GLY A 49 12.63 9.51 -18.48
CA GLY A 49 12.09 10.23 -19.64
C GLY A 49 10.70 9.75 -20.02
N PRO A 50 9.98 10.51 -20.87
CA PRO A 50 8.67 10.11 -21.35
C PRO A 50 8.76 8.81 -22.16
N PRO A 51 7.73 7.94 -22.11
CA PRO A 51 7.70 6.73 -22.92
C PRO A 51 7.87 7.07 -24.39
N ALA A 52 8.67 6.28 -25.11
CA ALA A 52 8.83 6.43 -26.55
C ALA A 52 7.44 6.39 -27.20
N ALA A 53 7.08 7.45 -27.94
CA ALA A 53 5.80 7.51 -28.65
C ALA A 53 5.73 6.31 -29.62
N ALA A 54 4.71 5.48 -29.42
CA ALA A 54 4.41 4.33 -30.28
C ALA A 54 3.83 4.77 -31.62
#